data_AF-A0A177EI52-F1
#
_entry.id   AF-A0A177EI52-F1
#
_cell.length_a   1.000
_cell.length_b   1.000
_cell.length_c   1.000
_cell.angle_alpha   90.00
_cell.angle_beta   90.00
_cell.angle_gamma   90.00
#
_symmetry.space_group_name_H-M   'P 1'
#
loop_
_entity.id
_entity.type
_entity.pdbx_description
1 polymer ?
#
loop_
_entity_poly.entity_id
_entity_poly.type
_entity_poly.pdbx_seq_one_letter_code
_entity_poly.pdbx_strand_id
1 'polypeptide(L)'
;MEALVKLLQAISGVCTQLLSINVFNTKETLPETSQIALPNIKTLGITQISPSFLAWCCETVDLSARTTGMAIKVGGCATTSIKCLDSLGVQCLRDLALEKLPNLQTLDCRVIESTPRACMGVLKLWDLPNIAYISKPLAEMLTEDIWEGVCMDMHIWNTICSQANRSMNASRDLWLIVHSLDELGGGSVCPGVESLTVEEKAKTGITYTAFFETAMGWVLSSGEGIKKIGAISVKSADPSLNTNAKQKLKKFGTFVSESEKWSPIFRQKTLYLNDMPVPIHETKIIEWIKNTL
;
A
#
# COMPACT_ATOMS: atom_id res chain seq x y z
N MET A 1 15.60 -11.07 -27.80
CA MET A 1 14.67 -11.86 -26.93
C MET A 1 15.14 -13.29 -26.64
N GLU A 2 15.66 -14.06 -27.61
CA GLU A 2 16.14 -15.43 -27.36
C GLU A 2 17.17 -15.57 -26.23
N ALA A 3 18.05 -14.58 -26.05
CA ALA A 3 19.01 -14.57 -24.95
C ALA A 3 18.33 -14.57 -23.57
N LEU A 4 17.19 -13.87 -23.43
CA LEU A 4 16.41 -13.87 -22.19
C LEU A 4 15.78 -15.24 -21.94
N VAL A 5 15.25 -15.89 -22.97
CA VAL A 5 14.68 -17.25 -22.88
C VAL A 5 15.75 -18.23 -22.40
N LYS A 6 16.94 -18.21 -23.02
CA LYS A 6 18.08 -19.05 -22.62
C LYS A 6 18.53 -18.77 -21.18
N LEU A 7 18.51 -17.49 -20.77
CA LEU A 7 18.82 -17.11 -19.39
C LEU A 7 17.79 -17.66 -18.41
N LEU A 8 16.49 -17.51 -18.69
CA LEU A 8 15.41 -18.04 -17.86
C LEU A 8 15.52 -19.58 -17.74
N GLN A 9 15.81 -20.27 -18.83
CA GLN A 9 16.08 -21.71 -18.83
C GLN A 9 17.29 -22.06 -17.96
N ALA A 10 18.38 -21.32 -18.09
CA ALA A 10 19.61 -21.57 -17.34
C ALA A 10 19.43 -21.39 -15.81
N ILE A 11 18.55 -20.48 -15.38
CA ILE A 11 18.29 -20.23 -13.95
C ILE A 11 17.17 -21.12 -13.36
N SER A 12 16.48 -21.93 -14.17
CA SER A 12 15.37 -22.78 -13.71
C SER A 12 15.76 -23.73 -12.56
N GLY A 13 16.99 -24.22 -12.56
CA GLY A 13 17.55 -25.07 -11.51
C GLY A 13 18.17 -24.33 -10.31
N VAL A 14 18.18 -22.99 -10.32
CA VAL A 14 18.93 -22.18 -9.34
C VAL A 14 17.99 -21.57 -8.30
N CYS A 15 18.35 -21.67 -7.02
CA CYS A 15 17.65 -20.98 -5.94
C CYS A 15 17.85 -19.47 -6.07
N THR A 16 16.77 -18.76 -6.39
CA THR A 16 16.82 -17.34 -6.74
C THR A 16 15.95 -16.56 -5.78
N GLN A 17 16.57 -15.69 -4.96
CA GLN A 17 15.81 -14.87 -4.01
C GLN A 17 14.94 -13.83 -4.73
N LEU A 18 15.46 -13.21 -5.79
CA LEU A 18 14.77 -12.20 -6.58
C LEU A 18 15.17 -12.36 -8.04
N LEU A 19 14.20 -12.61 -8.90
CA LEU A 19 14.35 -12.41 -10.34
C LEU A 19 13.72 -11.07 -10.70
N SER A 20 14.53 -10.14 -11.19
CA SER A 20 14.06 -8.82 -11.60
C SER A 20 14.28 -8.62 -13.09
N ILE A 21 13.19 -8.34 -13.81
CA ILE A 21 13.18 -8.07 -15.25
C ILE A 21 12.76 -6.61 -15.44
N ASN A 22 13.70 -5.78 -15.88
CA ASN A 22 13.52 -4.34 -15.94
C ASN A 22 13.83 -3.78 -17.33
N VAL A 23 13.13 -2.70 -17.72
CA VAL A 23 13.45 -1.87 -18.90
C VAL A 23 13.32 -2.63 -20.23
N PHE A 24 12.26 -3.44 -20.38
CA PHE A 24 11.92 -4.14 -21.62
C PHE A 24 10.73 -3.48 -22.33
N ASN A 25 11.01 -2.39 -23.02
CA ASN A 25 10.06 -1.64 -23.86
C ASN A 25 10.27 -1.94 -25.34
N THR A 26 10.30 -3.22 -25.69
CA THR A 26 10.53 -3.63 -27.09
C THR A 26 9.24 -3.56 -27.91
N LYS A 27 9.38 -3.11 -29.16
CA LYS A 27 8.34 -3.23 -30.20
C LYS A 27 8.58 -4.44 -31.10
N GLU A 28 9.64 -5.20 -30.83
CA GLU A 28 9.99 -6.39 -31.60
C GLU A 28 8.98 -7.51 -31.35
N THR A 29 8.84 -8.38 -32.34
CA THR A 29 8.08 -9.62 -32.20
C THR A 29 8.70 -10.46 -31.09
N LEU A 30 7.89 -10.81 -30.09
CA LEU A 30 8.29 -11.67 -28.99
C LEU A 30 8.30 -13.13 -29.49
N PRO A 31 9.30 -13.94 -29.10
CA PRO A 31 9.39 -15.32 -29.59
C PRO A 31 8.25 -16.15 -29.00
N GLU A 32 7.72 -17.07 -29.80
CA GLU A 32 6.89 -18.14 -29.27
C GLU A 32 7.76 -19.04 -28.39
N THR A 33 7.34 -19.24 -27.15
CA THR A 33 8.10 -20.00 -26.18
C THR A 33 7.19 -20.93 -25.40
N SER A 34 7.63 -22.17 -25.20
CA SER A 34 7.04 -23.04 -24.19
C SER A 34 7.25 -22.45 -22.81
N GLN A 35 6.36 -22.81 -21.87
CA GLN A 35 6.50 -22.43 -20.47
C GLN A 35 7.84 -22.92 -19.88
N ILE A 36 8.49 -22.03 -19.14
CA ILE A 36 9.74 -22.26 -18.41
C ILE A 36 9.39 -22.29 -16.93
N ALA A 37 9.47 -23.48 -16.34
CA ALA A 37 9.26 -23.65 -14.91
C ALA A 37 10.40 -23.00 -14.11
N LEU A 38 10.05 -22.13 -13.16
CA LEU A 38 10.99 -21.45 -12.27
C LEU A 38 10.64 -21.73 -10.78
N PRO A 39 10.71 -22.99 -10.32
CA PRO A 39 10.18 -23.41 -9.02
C PRO A 39 10.87 -22.77 -7.82
N ASN A 40 12.12 -22.33 -7.99
CA ASN A 40 12.99 -21.89 -6.89
C ASN A 40 13.10 -20.36 -6.76
N ILE A 41 12.25 -19.59 -7.43
CA ILE A 41 12.24 -18.12 -7.35
C ILE A 41 11.39 -17.68 -6.16
N LYS A 42 11.93 -16.84 -5.25
CA LYS A 42 11.15 -16.28 -4.12
C LYS A 42 10.33 -15.05 -4.48
N THR A 43 10.89 -14.17 -5.29
CA THR A 43 10.26 -12.92 -5.72
C THR A 43 10.43 -12.74 -7.22
N LEU A 44 9.33 -12.48 -7.93
CA LEU A 44 9.34 -12.04 -9.33
C LEU A 44 9.04 -10.54 -9.38
N GLY A 45 9.99 -9.75 -9.86
CA GLY A 45 9.84 -8.32 -10.06
C GLY A 45 9.91 -7.96 -11.54
N ILE A 46 8.86 -7.35 -12.07
CA ILE A 46 8.78 -6.94 -13.48
C ILE A 46 8.51 -5.43 -13.51
N THR A 47 9.48 -4.62 -13.95
CA THR A 47 9.32 -3.15 -13.93
C THR A 47 9.73 -2.43 -15.20
N GLN A 48 9.08 -1.31 -15.50
CA GLN A 48 9.41 -0.45 -16.65
C GLN A 48 9.39 -1.20 -17.98
N ILE A 49 8.34 -2.00 -18.20
CA ILE A 49 8.18 -2.83 -19.39
C ILE A 49 6.95 -2.44 -20.21
N SER A 50 6.90 -2.91 -21.46
CA SER A 50 5.71 -2.78 -22.31
C SER A 50 4.60 -3.77 -21.89
N PRO A 51 3.31 -3.46 -22.14
CA PRO A 51 2.21 -4.38 -21.84
C PRO A 51 2.30 -5.73 -22.56
N SER A 52 2.74 -5.74 -23.83
CA SER A 52 2.94 -6.98 -24.61
C SER A 52 4.02 -7.86 -23.99
N PHE A 53 5.12 -7.26 -23.52
CA PHE A 53 6.16 -8.00 -22.83
C PHE A 53 5.69 -8.55 -21.48
N LEU A 54 4.81 -7.83 -20.76
CA LEU A 54 4.23 -8.33 -19.50
C LEU A 54 3.46 -9.61 -19.75
N ALA A 55 2.54 -9.58 -20.73
CA ALA A 55 1.73 -10.74 -21.10
C ALA A 55 2.60 -11.92 -21.53
N TRP A 56 3.55 -11.69 -22.44
CA TRP A 56 4.50 -12.72 -22.87
C TRP A 56 5.30 -13.31 -21.70
N CYS A 57 5.80 -12.47 -20.79
CA CYS A 57 6.55 -12.93 -19.64
C CYS A 57 5.69 -13.83 -18.74
N CYS A 58 4.41 -13.47 -18.52
CA CYS A 58 3.50 -14.27 -17.72
C CYS A 58 3.07 -15.57 -18.39
N GLU A 59 3.02 -15.62 -19.72
CA GLU A 59 2.77 -16.85 -20.47
C GLU A 59 4.00 -17.75 -20.54
N THR A 60 5.20 -17.15 -20.52
CA THR A 60 6.48 -17.87 -20.64
C THR A 60 6.96 -18.42 -19.30
N VAL A 61 6.69 -17.74 -18.19
CA VAL A 61 7.18 -18.13 -16.86
C VAL A 61 6.11 -18.94 -16.13
N ASP A 62 6.46 -20.15 -15.71
CA ASP A 62 5.61 -21.01 -14.88
C ASP A 62 6.13 -21.08 -13.43
N LEU A 63 5.29 -20.69 -12.49
CA LEU A 63 5.55 -20.68 -11.05
C LEU A 63 4.66 -21.68 -10.29
N SER A 64 3.95 -22.57 -11.00
CA SER A 64 2.98 -23.51 -10.43
C SER A 64 3.58 -24.57 -9.52
N ALA A 65 4.82 -24.97 -9.76
CA ALA A 65 5.53 -25.94 -8.93
C ALA A 65 5.84 -25.43 -7.50
N ARG A 66 5.63 -24.14 -7.24
CA ARG A 66 5.98 -23.52 -5.96
C ARG A 66 4.84 -23.60 -4.95
N THR A 67 5.12 -24.24 -3.82
CA THR A 67 4.17 -24.40 -2.70
C THR A 67 4.36 -23.40 -1.57
N THR A 68 5.47 -22.65 -1.58
CA THR A 68 5.77 -21.64 -0.55
C THR A 68 5.37 -20.24 -1.02
N GLY A 69 5.01 -19.38 -0.06
CA GLY A 69 4.56 -18.01 -0.34
C GLY A 69 5.50 -17.21 -1.25
N MET A 70 4.95 -16.68 -2.34
CA MET A 70 5.68 -15.93 -3.38
C MET A 70 5.36 -14.44 -3.37
N ALA A 71 6.36 -13.62 -3.65
CA ALA A 71 6.17 -12.20 -3.89
C ALA A 71 6.13 -11.89 -5.39
N ILE A 72 5.14 -11.13 -5.83
CA ILE A 72 5.04 -10.60 -7.19
C ILE A 72 5.03 -9.08 -7.13
N LYS A 73 5.93 -8.46 -7.89
CA LYS A 73 5.99 -7.02 -8.07
C LYS A 73 5.89 -6.67 -9.54
N VAL A 74 4.89 -5.87 -9.92
CA VAL A 74 4.76 -5.30 -11.25
C VAL A 74 4.73 -3.79 -11.13
N GLY A 75 5.49 -3.07 -11.96
CA GLY A 75 5.33 -1.63 -11.97
C GLY A 75 5.91 -0.87 -13.16
N GLY A 76 5.49 0.38 -13.33
CA GLY A 76 5.92 1.20 -14.47
C GLY A 76 5.51 0.60 -15.82
N CYS A 77 4.33 -0.01 -15.91
CA CYS A 77 3.80 -0.65 -17.11
C CYS A 77 2.47 0.01 -17.49
N ALA A 78 2.29 0.31 -18.78
CA ALA A 78 1.09 0.98 -19.31
C ALA A 78 -0.06 0.02 -19.61
N THR A 79 -0.13 -1.13 -18.92
CA THR A 79 -1.18 -2.14 -19.13
C THR A 79 -2.52 -1.64 -18.60
N THR A 80 -3.61 -2.08 -19.23
CA THR A 80 -4.98 -1.78 -18.79
C THR A 80 -5.57 -2.82 -17.85
N SER A 81 -4.97 -4.01 -17.80
CA SER A 81 -5.37 -5.16 -17.01
C SER A 81 -4.13 -5.90 -16.49
N ILE A 82 -4.28 -6.63 -15.39
CA ILE A 82 -3.23 -7.49 -14.81
C ILE A 82 -3.58 -8.98 -14.89
N LYS A 83 -4.65 -9.32 -15.61
CA LYS A 83 -5.13 -10.71 -15.77
C LYS A 83 -4.08 -11.68 -16.29
N CYS A 84 -3.10 -11.19 -17.07
CA CYS A 84 -2.01 -12.03 -17.55
C CYS A 84 -1.23 -12.69 -16.41
N LEU A 85 -1.21 -12.12 -15.19
CA LEU A 85 -0.58 -12.73 -14.03
C LEU A 85 -1.14 -14.11 -13.70
N ASP A 86 -2.38 -14.41 -14.08
CA ASP A 86 -3.01 -15.72 -13.87
C ASP A 86 -2.26 -16.85 -14.59
N SER A 87 -1.59 -16.54 -15.71
CA SER A 87 -0.81 -17.50 -16.48
C SER A 87 0.46 -17.96 -15.76
N LEU A 88 0.89 -17.26 -14.71
CA LEU A 88 2.04 -17.64 -13.89
C LEU A 88 1.79 -18.92 -13.08
N GLY A 89 0.53 -19.34 -12.90
CA GLY A 89 0.19 -20.58 -12.18
C GLY A 89 0.47 -20.54 -10.67
N VAL A 90 0.67 -19.36 -10.08
CA VAL A 90 1.06 -19.17 -8.68
C VAL A 90 0.01 -19.78 -7.73
N GLN A 91 0.43 -20.76 -6.94
CA GLN A 91 -0.44 -21.48 -5.99
C GLN A 91 -0.49 -20.84 -4.59
N CYS A 92 0.50 -20.00 -4.26
CA CYS A 92 0.61 -19.40 -2.93
C CYS A 92 1.27 -18.03 -3.05
N LEU A 93 0.45 -16.97 -3.12
CA LEU A 93 0.93 -15.60 -3.07
C LEU A 93 1.20 -15.22 -1.60
N ARG A 94 2.23 -14.43 -1.36
CA ARG A 94 2.50 -13.83 -0.06
C ARG A 94 2.45 -12.32 -0.17
N ASP A 95 3.15 -11.77 -1.16
CA ASP A 95 3.23 -10.33 -1.38
C ASP A 95 2.76 -10.01 -2.81
N LEU A 96 1.94 -8.98 -2.94
CA LEU A 96 1.54 -8.44 -4.24
C LEU A 96 1.80 -6.94 -4.25
N ALA A 97 2.65 -6.48 -5.16
CA ALA A 97 2.93 -5.07 -5.36
C ALA A 97 2.65 -4.66 -6.81
N LEU A 98 1.66 -3.79 -7.00
CA LEU A 98 1.33 -3.13 -8.25
C LEU A 98 1.63 -1.64 -8.07
N GLU A 99 2.62 -1.14 -8.81
CA GLU A 99 3.13 0.21 -8.63
C GLU A 99 3.19 0.97 -9.97
N LYS A 100 2.68 2.20 -10.04
CA LYS A 100 2.86 3.07 -11.22
C LYS A 100 2.34 2.43 -12.51
N LEU A 101 1.07 2.01 -12.52
CA LEU A 101 0.41 1.44 -13.69
C LEU A 101 -0.62 2.45 -14.24
N PRO A 102 -0.18 3.49 -14.98
CA PRO A 102 -0.98 4.69 -15.23
C PRO A 102 -2.26 4.45 -16.03
N ASN A 103 -2.33 3.34 -16.77
CA ASN A 103 -3.47 3.00 -17.62
C ASN A 103 -4.33 1.86 -17.05
N LEU A 104 -4.05 1.39 -15.83
CA LEU A 104 -4.75 0.24 -15.26
C LEU A 104 -6.23 0.58 -15.04
N GLN A 105 -7.14 -0.11 -15.74
CA GLN A 105 -8.58 0.11 -15.64
C GLN A 105 -9.26 -0.94 -14.79
N THR A 106 -8.72 -2.16 -14.74
CA THR A 106 -9.32 -3.30 -14.05
C THR A 106 -8.33 -3.98 -13.12
N LEU A 107 -8.81 -4.36 -11.93
CA LEU A 107 -8.10 -5.27 -11.04
C LEU A 107 -8.73 -6.67 -11.19
N ASP A 108 -8.18 -7.47 -12.10
CA ASP A 108 -8.79 -8.71 -12.60
C ASP A 108 -7.80 -9.89 -12.57
N CYS A 109 -7.19 -10.11 -11.41
CA CYS A 109 -6.17 -11.14 -11.20
C CYS A 109 -6.65 -12.21 -10.21
N ARG A 110 -6.67 -13.47 -10.67
CA ARG A 110 -7.03 -14.66 -9.89
C ARG A 110 -5.88 -15.22 -9.05
N VAL A 111 -4.66 -14.72 -9.24
CA VAL A 111 -3.51 -15.13 -8.41
C VAL A 111 -3.78 -14.89 -6.91
N ILE A 112 -4.60 -13.89 -6.59
CA ILE A 112 -5.02 -13.62 -5.21
C ILE A 112 -5.99 -14.70 -4.70
N GLU A 113 -6.86 -15.22 -5.56
CA GLU A 113 -7.88 -16.22 -5.22
C GLU A 113 -7.32 -17.58 -4.83
N SER A 114 -6.14 -17.93 -5.35
CA SER A 114 -5.54 -19.25 -5.15
C SER A 114 -4.74 -19.35 -3.84
N THR A 115 -4.66 -18.27 -3.06
CA THR A 115 -3.72 -18.17 -1.95
C THR A 115 -4.33 -18.68 -0.64
N PRO A 116 -3.63 -19.58 0.10
CA PRO A 116 -4.04 -19.96 1.45
C PRO A 116 -4.09 -18.75 2.39
N ARG A 117 -5.21 -18.55 3.08
CA ARG A 117 -5.48 -17.38 3.95
C ARG A 117 -4.45 -17.14 5.06
N ALA A 118 -3.69 -18.15 5.45
CA ALA A 118 -2.77 -18.09 6.59
C ALA A 118 -1.42 -17.41 6.29
N CYS A 119 -1.17 -16.91 5.08
CA CYS A 119 0.17 -16.46 4.64
C CYS A 119 0.18 -15.15 3.85
N MET A 120 -0.71 -14.21 4.17
CA MET A 120 -0.73 -12.90 3.50
C MET A 120 0.30 -11.94 4.11
N GLY A 121 1.31 -11.60 3.33
CA GLY A 121 2.32 -10.60 3.66
C GLY A 121 1.83 -9.20 3.29
N VAL A 122 2.49 -8.57 2.32
CA VAL A 122 2.22 -7.16 1.97
C VAL A 122 1.39 -7.05 0.68
N LEU A 123 0.27 -6.33 0.77
CA LEU A 123 -0.46 -5.84 -0.40
C LEU A 123 -0.08 -4.38 -0.65
N LYS A 124 0.43 -4.10 -1.85
CA LYS A 124 0.77 -2.74 -2.28
C LYS A 124 0.10 -2.41 -3.61
N LEU A 125 -0.81 -1.44 -3.61
CA LEU A 125 -1.51 -0.91 -4.77
C LEU A 125 -1.25 0.61 -4.85
N TRP A 126 -0.13 0.99 -5.45
CA TRP A 126 0.47 2.31 -5.27
C TRP A 126 0.59 3.08 -6.58
N ASP A 127 0.17 4.35 -6.59
CA ASP A 127 0.26 5.20 -7.79
C ASP A 127 -0.49 4.57 -8.97
N LEU A 128 -1.70 4.10 -8.70
CA LEU A 128 -2.62 3.58 -9.70
C LEU A 128 -3.70 4.63 -9.98
N PRO A 129 -4.24 4.68 -11.21
CA PRO A 129 -5.36 5.56 -11.53
C PRO A 129 -6.63 5.14 -10.78
N ASN A 130 -7.72 5.89 -10.96
CA ASN A 130 -9.04 5.44 -10.54
C ASN A 130 -9.41 4.16 -11.31
N ILE A 131 -9.30 3.02 -10.63
CA ILE A 131 -9.62 1.70 -11.21
C ILE A 131 -11.12 1.67 -11.47
N ALA A 132 -11.50 1.56 -12.75
CA ALA A 132 -12.88 1.58 -13.18
C ALA A 132 -13.68 0.38 -12.66
N TYR A 133 -13.02 -0.76 -12.47
CA TYR A 133 -13.68 -1.99 -12.03
C TYR A 133 -12.81 -2.82 -11.08
N ILE A 134 -13.36 -3.05 -9.88
CA ILE A 134 -12.94 -4.08 -8.94
C ILE A 134 -14.17 -4.95 -8.71
N SER A 135 -14.08 -6.25 -9.02
CA SER A 135 -15.21 -7.15 -8.85
C SER A 135 -15.55 -7.30 -7.36
N LYS A 136 -16.84 -7.45 -7.04
CA LYS A 136 -17.29 -7.69 -5.66
C LYS A 136 -16.61 -8.93 -5.03
N PRO A 137 -16.49 -10.09 -5.71
CA PRO A 137 -15.79 -11.24 -5.15
C PRO A 137 -14.32 -10.95 -4.80
N LEU A 138 -13.63 -10.17 -5.63
CA LEU A 138 -12.25 -9.78 -5.34
C LEU A 138 -12.17 -8.83 -4.14
N ALA A 139 -13.07 -7.84 -4.06
CA ALA A 139 -13.12 -6.93 -2.91
C ALA A 139 -13.44 -7.66 -1.60
N GLU A 140 -14.40 -8.59 -1.63
CA GLU A 140 -14.71 -9.46 -0.50
C GLU A 140 -13.49 -10.27 -0.08
N MET A 141 -12.81 -10.92 -1.02
CA MET A 141 -11.58 -11.67 -0.73
C MET A 141 -10.49 -10.81 -0.09
N LEU A 142 -10.16 -9.66 -0.69
CA LEU A 142 -9.13 -8.75 -0.19
C LEU A 142 -9.40 -8.28 1.24
N THR A 143 -10.67 -8.16 1.63
CA THR A 143 -11.09 -7.74 2.97
C THR A 143 -11.26 -8.89 3.96
N GLU A 144 -11.35 -10.13 3.48
CA GLU A 144 -11.53 -11.33 4.31
C GLU A 144 -10.22 -11.77 4.96
N ASP A 145 -9.11 -11.55 4.26
CA ASP A 145 -7.77 -11.92 4.71
C ASP A 145 -7.17 -10.87 5.65
N ILE A 146 -6.19 -11.30 6.44
CA ILE A 146 -5.40 -10.44 7.32
C ILE A 146 -4.02 -10.28 6.69
N TRP A 147 -3.79 -9.10 6.13
CA TRP A 147 -2.48 -8.75 5.58
C TRP A 147 -1.50 -8.38 6.69
N GLU A 148 -0.23 -8.71 6.52
CA GLU A 148 0.83 -8.16 7.37
C GLU A 148 0.87 -6.63 7.24
N GLY A 149 0.86 -6.14 6.00
CA GLY A 149 0.83 -4.72 5.69
C GLY A 149 0.01 -4.40 4.44
N VAL A 150 -0.65 -3.25 4.45
CA VAL A 150 -1.38 -2.71 3.30
C VAL A 150 -0.87 -1.32 2.96
N CYS A 151 -0.56 -1.11 1.68
CA CYS A 151 -0.03 0.15 1.18
C CYS A 151 -0.78 0.53 -0.10
N MET A 152 -1.67 1.52 -0.05
CA MET A 152 -2.69 1.68 -1.07
C MET A 152 -3.09 3.14 -1.30
N ASP A 153 -3.44 3.49 -2.54
CA ASP A 153 -4.14 4.76 -2.80
C ASP A 153 -5.55 4.75 -2.18
N MET A 154 -5.92 5.83 -1.48
CA MET A 154 -7.13 5.92 -0.66
C MET A 154 -8.42 5.70 -1.46
N HIS A 155 -8.48 6.13 -2.72
CA HIS A 155 -9.62 5.86 -3.60
C HIS A 155 -9.83 4.37 -3.87
N ILE A 156 -8.75 3.59 -3.99
CA ILE A 156 -8.79 2.12 -4.17
C ILE A 156 -9.25 1.46 -2.89
N TRP A 157 -8.71 1.90 -1.74
CA TRP A 157 -9.12 1.45 -0.42
C TRP A 157 -10.63 1.62 -0.23
N ASN A 158 -11.15 2.82 -0.48
CA ASN A 158 -12.57 3.13 -0.39
C ASN A 158 -13.42 2.28 -1.34
N THR A 159 -12.94 2.06 -2.58
CA THR A 159 -13.63 1.22 -3.56
C THR A 159 -13.71 -0.23 -3.08
N ILE A 160 -12.62 -0.82 -2.58
CA ILE A 160 -12.61 -2.18 -2.04
C ILE A 160 -13.54 -2.29 -0.83
N CYS A 161 -13.41 -1.38 0.14
CA CYS A 161 -14.17 -1.46 1.39
C CYS A 161 -15.67 -1.26 1.16
N SER A 162 -16.05 -0.36 0.25
CA SER A 162 -17.47 -0.15 -0.11
C SER A 162 -18.05 -1.34 -0.85
N GLN A 163 -17.33 -1.93 -1.82
CA GLN A 163 -17.80 -3.11 -2.56
C GLN A 163 -17.95 -4.34 -1.66
N ALA A 164 -17.04 -4.51 -0.70
CA ALA A 164 -17.09 -5.59 0.27
C ALA A 164 -18.04 -5.31 1.46
N ASN A 165 -18.51 -4.06 1.62
CA ASN A 165 -19.26 -3.59 2.78
C ASN A 165 -18.55 -3.86 4.13
N ARG A 166 -17.21 -3.78 4.15
CA ARG A 166 -16.37 -3.92 5.35
C ARG A 166 -14.97 -3.37 5.10
N SER A 167 -14.23 -3.07 6.16
CA SER A 167 -12.82 -2.66 6.07
C SER A 167 -11.92 -3.84 5.69
N MET A 168 -10.82 -3.56 4.98
CA MET A 168 -9.70 -4.50 4.90
C MET A 168 -9.03 -4.65 6.26
N ASN A 169 -8.46 -5.83 6.53
CA ASN A 169 -7.70 -6.09 7.75
C ASN A 169 -6.20 -6.06 7.45
N ALA A 170 -5.48 -5.19 8.13
CA ALA A 170 -4.03 -5.23 8.23
C ALA A 170 -3.66 -5.42 9.70
N SER A 171 -2.62 -6.21 9.96
CA SER A 171 -2.19 -6.52 11.32
C SER A 171 -1.11 -5.57 11.83
N ARG A 172 -0.15 -5.19 10.99
CA ARG A 172 0.98 -4.35 11.40
C ARG A 172 0.90 -2.95 10.81
N ASP A 173 0.96 -2.84 9.49
CA ASP A 173 1.12 -1.55 8.80
C ASP A 173 -0.06 -1.24 7.88
N LEU A 174 -0.59 -0.02 7.97
CA LEU A 174 -1.48 0.56 6.97
C LEU A 174 -0.90 1.88 6.48
N TRP A 175 -0.65 1.99 5.18
CA TRP A 175 -0.20 3.20 4.53
C TRP A 175 -1.18 3.59 3.43
N LEU A 176 -1.89 4.70 3.65
CA LEU A 176 -2.89 5.23 2.72
C LEU A 176 -2.38 6.51 2.07
N ILE A 177 -2.48 6.57 0.75
CA ILE A 177 -2.09 7.72 -0.05
C ILE A 177 -3.34 8.49 -0.46
N VAL A 178 -3.44 9.73 -0.03
CA VAL A 178 -4.55 10.63 -0.31
C VAL A 178 -4.19 11.52 -1.49
N HIS A 179 -4.97 11.45 -2.55
CA HIS A 179 -4.86 12.35 -3.71
C HIS A 179 -5.79 13.55 -3.58
N SER A 180 -6.93 13.35 -2.91
CA SER A 180 -7.91 14.40 -2.68
C SER A 180 -8.57 14.25 -1.30
N LEU A 181 -8.88 15.38 -0.65
CA LEU A 181 -9.41 15.39 0.72
C LEU A 181 -10.76 14.68 0.89
N ASP A 182 -11.59 14.66 -0.16
CA ASP A 182 -12.88 13.97 -0.13
C ASP A 182 -12.74 12.45 0.03
N GLU A 183 -11.58 11.88 -0.30
CA GLU A 183 -11.27 10.46 -0.08
C GLU A 183 -11.27 10.09 1.42
N LEU A 184 -10.97 11.06 2.30
CA LEU A 184 -11.01 10.88 3.76
C LEU A 184 -12.44 10.94 4.32
N GLY A 185 -13.46 11.23 3.48
CA GLY A 185 -14.87 11.23 3.86
C GLY A 185 -15.61 9.90 3.63
N GLY A 186 -14.96 8.91 3.00
CA GLY A 186 -15.59 7.72 2.39
C GLY A 186 -16.21 6.66 3.32
N GLY A 187 -16.41 6.95 4.62
CA GLY A 187 -17.11 6.05 5.54
C GLY A 187 -16.43 4.71 5.86
N SER A 188 -15.23 4.45 5.32
CA SER A 188 -14.46 3.23 5.66
C SER A 188 -13.78 3.39 7.02
N VAL A 189 -14.02 2.43 7.91
CA VAL A 189 -13.39 2.34 9.24
C VAL A 189 -11.92 1.95 9.09
N CYS A 190 -10.99 2.61 9.79
CA CYS A 190 -9.59 2.16 9.84
C CYS A 190 -9.49 0.85 10.62
N PRO A 191 -8.80 -0.18 10.11
CA PRO A 191 -8.51 -1.38 10.88
C PRO A 191 -7.60 -1.07 12.06
N GLY A 192 -7.66 -1.90 13.09
CA GLY A 192 -6.79 -1.80 14.25
C GLY A 192 -5.39 -2.33 13.97
N VAL A 193 -4.58 -1.54 13.28
CA VAL A 193 -3.16 -1.75 12.96
C VAL A 193 -2.24 -1.31 14.08
N GLU A 194 -0.98 -1.74 14.06
CA GLU A 194 0.08 -1.24 14.96
C GLU A 194 0.57 0.15 14.53
N SER A 195 0.71 0.36 13.21
CA SER A 195 1.23 1.57 12.59
C SER A 195 0.34 2.03 11.44
N LEU A 196 -0.05 3.30 11.48
CA LEU A 196 -0.86 3.95 10.45
C LEU A 196 -0.09 5.11 9.82
N THR A 197 -0.03 5.15 8.50
CA THR A 197 0.48 6.28 7.72
C THR A 197 -0.61 6.81 6.80
N VAL A 198 -0.85 8.12 6.84
CA VAL A 198 -1.70 8.84 5.89
C VAL A 198 -0.83 9.87 5.18
N GLU A 199 -0.73 9.78 3.86
CA GLU A 199 0.17 10.59 3.04
C GLU A 199 -0.60 11.41 2.00
N GLU A 200 -0.46 12.73 2.02
CA GLU A 200 -0.88 13.59 0.93
C GLU A 200 0.14 13.53 -0.22
N LYS A 201 -0.27 13.00 -1.37
CA LYS A 201 0.62 12.80 -2.52
C LYS A 201 0.91 14.07 -3.32
N ALA A 202 -0.15 14.82 -3.62
CA ALA A 202 -0.08 16.01 -4.45
C ALA A 202 -0.52 17.22 -3.63
N LYS A 203 0.10 18.38 -3.87
CA LYS A 203 -0.27 19.61 -3.18
C LYS A 203 -1.69 20.00 -3.58
N THR A 204 -2.65 19.75 -2.69
CA THR A 204 -4.06 20.11 -2.89
C THR A 204 -4.33 21.61 -2.66
N GLY A 205 -3.28 22.38 -2.36
CA GLY A 205 -3.39 23.81 -2.03
C GLY A 205 -3.85 24.08 -0.60
N ILE A 206 -4.12 23.03 0.18
CA ILE A 206 -4.46 23.14 1.60
C ILE A 206 -3.23 23.34 2.47
N THR A 207 -3.45 23.85 3.68
CA THR A 207 -2.40 23.90 4.68
C THR A 207 -2.19 22.52 5.29
N TYR A 208 -0.96 22.27 5.74
CA TYR A 208 -0.65 21.03 6.47
C TYR A 208 -1.57 20.78 7.67
N THR A 209 -1.88 21.83 8.44
CA THR A 209 -2.78 21.73 9.60
C THR A 209 -4.16 21.25 9.19
N ALA A 210 -4.71 21.79 8.09
CA ALA A 210 -6.00 21.36 7.57
C ALA A 210 -5.97 19.89 7.13
N PHE A 211 -4.93 19.48 6.39
CA PHE A 211 -4.75 18.07 6.01
C PHE A 211 -4.69 17.16 7.24
N PHE A 212 -3.88 17.52 8.24
CA PHE A 212 -3.76 16.77 9.49
C PHE A 212 -5.11 16.64 10.21
N GLU A 213 -5.85 17.73 10.35
CA GLU A 213 -7.15 17.71 11.02
C GLU A 213 -8.16 16.81 10.30
N THR A 214 -8.17 16.83 8.96
CA THR A 214 -9.01 15.94 8.16
C THR A 214 -8.57 14.47 8.30
N ALA A 215 -7.26 14.19 8.15
CA ALA A 215 -6.72 12.84 8.29
C ALA A 215 -7.02 12.28 9.69
N MET A 216 -6.77 13.04 10.74
CA MET A 216 -7.05 12.62 12.12
C MET A 216 -8.55 12.51 12.42
N GLY A 217 -9.38 13.33 11.79
CA GLY A 217 -10.84 13.18 11.83
C GLY A 217 -11.27 11.83 11.27
N TRP A 218 -10.71 11.43 10.13
CA TRP A 218 -10.92 10.10 9.55
C TRP A 218 -10.41 8.99 10.47
N VAL A 219 -9.20 9.10 11.03
CA VAL A 219 -8.67 8.10 11.99
C VAL A 219 -9.61 7.91 13.17
N LEU A 220 -10.11 9.01 13.76
CA LEU A 220 -11.00 8.94 14.92
C LEU A 220 -12.38 8.35 14.62
N SER A 221 -12.85 8.43 13.37
CA SER A 221 -14.10 7.81 12.96
C SER A 221 -14.10 6.29 13.10
N SER A 222 -12.91 5.70 13.29
CA SER A 222 -12.68 4.26 13.34
C SER A 222 -13.07 3.59 14.66
N GLY A 223 -13.53 4.37 15.64
CA GLY A 223 -14.01 3.86 16.93
C GLY A 223 -12.93 3.03 17.65
N GLU A 224 -13.22 1.75 17.92
CA GLU A 224 -12.33 0.89 18.71
C GLU A 224 -10.99 0.57 18.00
N GLY A 225 -10.93 0.65 16.67
CA GLY A 225 -9.72 0.36 15.90
C GLY A 225 -8.52 1.20 16.35
N ILE A 226 -8.77 2.44 16.78
CA ILE A 226 -7.73 3.36 17.23
C ILE A 226 -6.98 2.85 18.47
N LYS A 227 -7.58 1.97 19.29
CA LYS A 227 -6.95 1.46 20.51
C LYS A 227 -5.67 0.68 20.19
N LYS A 228 -5.63 -0.04 19.07
CA LYS A 228 -4.50 -0.88 18.64
C LYS A 228 -3.35 -0.10 18.02
N ILE A 229 -3.62 1.10 17.49
CA ILE A 229 -2.61 1.93 16.81
C ILE A 229 -1.60 2.45 17.83
N GLY A 230 -0.35 2.02 17.72
CA GLY A 230 0.77 2.51 18.53
C GLY A 230 1.45 3.73 17.92
N ALA A 231 1.46 3.82 16.58
CA ALA A 231 2.10 4.90 15.83
C ALA A 231 1.18 5.44 14.73
N ILE A 232 1.11 6.78 14.62
CA ILE A 232 0.41 7.48 13.54
C ILE A 232 1.40 8.40 12.85
N SER A 233 1.52 8.28 11.54
CA SER A 233 2.34 9.12 10.68
C SER A 233 1.46 9.90 9.72
N VAL A 234 1.62 11.23 9.69
CA VAL A 234 0.94 12.10 8.73
C VAL A 234 1.98 12.74 7.83
N LYS A 235 2.00 12.32 6.57
CA LYS A 235 2.94 12.80 5.57
C LYS A 235 2.28 13.79 4.64
N SER A 236 2.97 14.86 4.29
CA SER A 236 2.50 15.82 3.30
C SER A 236 3.62 16.25 2.38
N ALA A 237 3.27 16.37 1.10
CA ALA A 237 4.13 16.90 0.06
C ALA A 237 4.37 18.43 0.17
N ASP A 238 3.81 19.13 1.17
CA ASP A 238 4.05 20.55 1.37
C ASP A 238 5.55 20.82 1.64
N PRO A 239 6.28 21.46 0.69
CA PRO A 239 7.70 21.75 0.85
C PRO A 239 7.98 22.69 2.02
N SER A 240 6.95 23.42 2.49
CA SER A 240 7.11 24.30 3.64
C SER A 240 7.60 23.50 4.86
N LEU A 241 7.15 22.25 5.06
CA LEU A 241 7.54 21.43 6.22
C LEU A 241 9.03 21.12 6.27
N ASN A 242 9.70 21.11 5.12
CA ASN A 242 11.13 20.84 5.02
C ASN A 242 11.98 22.03 5.48
N THR A 243 11.44 23.25 5.42
CA THR A 243 12.11 24.46 5.92
C THR A 243 11.87 24.63 7.42
N ASN A 244 12.94 24.81 8.20
CA ASN A 244 12.85 24.96 9.67
C ASN A 244 12.06 23.82 10.35
N ALA A 245 12.19 22.60 9.83
CA ALA A 245 11.40 21.43 10.25
C ALA A 245 11.34 21.25 11.77
N LYS A 246 12.48 21.36 12.48
CA LYS A 246 12.54 21.25 13.95
C LYS A 246 11.64 22.27 14.66
N GLN A 247 11.65 23.53 14.23
CA GLN A 247 10.83 24.58 14.84
C GLN A 247 9.34 24.35 14.53
N LYS A 248 9.01 23.91 13.30
CA LYS A 248 7.65 23.58 12.90
C LYS A 248 7.10 22.38 13.69
N LEU A 249 7.88 21.31 13.82
CA LEU A 249 7.55 20.16 14.66
C LEU A 249 7.29 20.55 16.11
N LYS A 250 8.13 21.43 16.69
CA LYS A 250 7.91 21.92 18.06
C LYS A 250 6.60 22.68 18.19
N LYS A 251 6.33 23.64 17.28
CA LYS A 251 5.06 24.39 17.26
C LYS A 251 3.86 23.45 17.08
N PHE A 252 4.00 22.44 16.23
CA PHE A 252 2.97 21.45 16.00
C PHE A 252 2.73 20.56 17.22
N GLY A 253 3.80 20.14 17.91
CA GLY A 253 3.72 19.44 19.18
C GLY A 253 2.95 20.23 20.23
N THR A 254 3.21 21.53 20.35
CA THR A 254 2.42 22.43 21.20
C THR A 254 0.94 22.46 20.78
N PHE A 255 0.64 22.63 19.49
CA PHE A 255 -0.74 22.59 18.97
C PHE A 255 -1.48 21.28 19.33
N VAL A 256 -0.81 20.14 19.20
CA VAL A 256 -1.39 18.83 19.56
C VAL A 256 -1.55 18.68 21.08
N SER A 257 -0.56 19.10 21.86
CA SER A 257 -0.58 19.04 23.34
C SER A 257 -1.67 19.91 23.96
N GLU A 258 -1.92 21.09 23.41
CA GLU A 258 -2.92 22.05 23.89
C GLU A 258 -4.34 21.71 23.41
N SER A 259 -4.48 20.86 22.39
CA SER A 259 -5.79 20.44 21.89
C SER A 259 -6.46 19.43 22.83
N GLU A 260 -7.65 19.78 23.34
CA GLU A 260 -8.51 18.86 24.10
C GLU A 260 -8.88 17.61 23.28
N LYS A 261 -8.97 17.76 21.96
CA LYS A 261 -9.32 16.68 21.04
C LYS A 261 -8.16 15.71 20.81
N TRP A 262 -6.95 16.23 20.59
CA TRP A 262 -5.80 15.42 20.14
C TRP A 262 -4.91 14.94 21.28
N SER A 263 -4.74 15.75 22.32
CA SER A 263 -3.86 15.45 23.46
C SER A 263 -4.14 14.09 24.11
N PRO A 264 -5.40 13.67 24.38
CA PRO A 264 -5.67 12.38 25.01
C PRO A 264 -5.21 11.18 24.17
N ILE A 265 -5.32 11.26 22.84
CA ILE A 265 -4.95 10.18 21.91
C ILE A 265 -3.44 9.96 21.95
N PHE A 266 -2.67 11.05 21.91
CA PHE A 266 -1.23 10.99 21.78
C PHE A 266 -0.46 10.91 23.10
N ARG A 267 -1.16 10.82 24.25
CA ARG A 267 -0.54 10.38 25.51
C ARG A 267 -0.12 8.92 25.47
N GLN A 268 -0.74 8.12 24.61
CA GLN A 268 -0.51 6.68 24.51
C GLN A 268 0.06 6.25 23.16
N LYS A 269 0.25 7.20 22.23
CA LYS A 269 0.58 6.92 20.83
C LYS A 269 1.67 7.86 20.36
N THR A 270 2.54 7.35 19.49
CA THR A 270 3.58 8.18 18.88
C THR A 270 3.04 8.84 17.61
N LEU A 271 3.16 10.17 17.54
CA LEU A 271 2.87 10.93 16.32
C LEU A 271 4.15 11.20 15.54
N TYR A 272 4.12 10.93 14.24
CA TYR A 272 5.17 11.30 13.29
C TYR A 272 4.61 12.27 12.25
N LEU A 273 5.40 13.29 11.91
CA LEU A 273 5.14 14.15 10.74
C LEU A 273 6.32 14.06 9.79
N ASN A 274 6.07 13.65 8.55
CA ASN A 274 7.11 13.40 7.55
C ASN A 274 8.28 12.59 8.13
N ASP A 275 7.95 11.47 8.77
CA ASP A 275 8.90 10.52 9.40
C ASP A 275 9.69 11.07 10.60
N MET A 276 9.37 12.26 11.09
CA MET A 276 9.98 12.82 12.30
C MET A 276 9.02 12.74 13.50
N PRO A 277 9.47 12.20 14.66
CA PRO A 277 8.61 12.14 15.84
C PRO A 277 8.28 13.54 16.34
N VAL A 278 7.01 13.76 16.69
CA VAL A 278 6.54 15.01 17.28
C VAL A 278 6.71 14.94 18.79
N PRO A 279 7.44 15.88 19.40
CA PRO A 279 7.47 15.97 20.85
C PRO A 279 6.13 16.47 21.36
N ILE A 280 5.36 15.58 22.00
CA ILE A 280 4.08 15.92 22.62
C ILE A 280 4.34 16.03 24.12
N HIS A 281 4.23 17.25 24.63
CA HIS A 281 4.40 17.51 26.05
C HIS A 281 3.12 17.16 26.79
N GLU A 282 3.25 16.46 27.92
CA GLU A 282 2.17 16.40 28.89
C GLU A 282 1.96 17.82 29.42
N THR A 283 0.84 18.43 29.04
CA THR A 283 0.37 19.64 29.69
C THR A 283 0.12 19.27 31.14
N LYS A 284 1.09 19.57 32.00
CA LYS A 284 0.91 19.49 33.45
C LYS A 284 -0.32 20.32 33.75
N ILE A 285 -1.43 19.66 34.07
CA ILE A 285 -2.59 20.29 34.72
C ILE A 285 -2.13 20.63 36.13
N ILE A 286 -1.21 21.57 36.22
CA ILE A 286 -0.62 22.09 37.44
C ILE A 286 -0.71 23.59 37.25
N GLU A 287 -1.86 24.16 37.63
CA GLU A 287 -1.95 25.42 38.40
C GLU A 287 -3.36 26.02 38.45
N TRP A 288 -4.31 25.63 37.59
CA TRP A 288 -5.64 26.24 37.66
C TRP A 288 -6.47 25.79 38.89
N ILE A 289 -6.25 24.57 39.39
CA ILE A 289 -6.90 24.10 40.64
C ILE A 289 -6.28 24.73 41.89
N LYS A 290 -5.05 25.25 41.83
CA LYS A 290 -4.38 25.90 42.98
C LYS A 290 -4.73 27.38 43.13
N ASN A 291 -5.39 28.00 42.15
CA ASN A 291 -5.82 29.39 42.19
C ASN A 291 -7.35 29.57 42.26
N THR A 292 -8.09 28.48 42.43
CA THR A 292 -9.57 28.48 42.51
C THR A 292 -10.11 27.83 43.79
N LEU A 293 -9.23 27.53 44.75
CA LEU A 293 -9.53 27.11 46.13
C LEU A 293 -8.81 28.06 47.09
#